data_AF-A0A7X5TDC8-F1
#
_entry.id   AF-A0A7X5TDC8-F1
#
_cell.length_a   1.000
_cell.length_b   1.000
_cell.length_c   1.000
_cell.angle_alpha   90.00
_cell.angle_beta   90.00
_cell.angle_gamma   90.00
#
_symmetry.space_group_name_H-M   'P 1'
#
loop_
_entity.id
_entity.type
_entity.pdbx_description
1 polymer ?
#
loop_
_entity_poly.entity_id
_entity_poly.type
_entity_poly.pdbx_seq_one_letter_code
_entity_poly.pdbx_strand_id
1 'polypeptide(L)'
;MLTNIKSFLIFAVMIGSKVHASEDPPPPYLKYVDEISKEFGKVAEEELNLVYIGGGGGMPHDVEDIEVCFIAYRTANVKEARELEVKATEMLLKMINSHEPIRPYLREYPFKPNRAHVSISFRQKNNAHQSQNSLAYVSQGENKIFYSINDTKTDRLVTFHEEPYEEALKIVQNQSPPEKF
;
A
#
# COMPACT_ATOMS: atom_id res chain seq x y z
N MET A 1 -37.87 -43.78 5.53
CA MET A 1 -37.57 -42.55 4.77
C MET A 1 -36.20 -42.07 5.19
N LEU A 2 -35.18 -42.32 4.37
CA LEU A 2 -33.87 -41.70 4.50
C LEU A 2 -33.90 -40.35 3.77
N THR A 3 -33.33 -39.30 4.36
CA THR A 3 -33.03 -38.08 3.61
C THR A 3 -31.56 -37.72 3.83
N ASN A 4 -30.85 -37.72 2.72
CA ASN A 4 -29.40 -37.63 2.58
C ASN A 4 -28.86 -36.26 2.97
N ILE A 5 -27.88 -36.23 3.87
CA ILE A 5 -26.96 -35.11 4.05
C ILE A 5 -25.95 -35.19 2.91
N LYS A 6 -26.09 -34.33 1.90
CA LYS A 6 -25.08 -34.20 0.84
C LYS A 6 -23.95 -33.33 1.35
N SER A 7 -22.79 -33.94 1.56
CA SER A 7 -21.50 -33.27 1.72
C SER A 7 -21.28 -32.24 0.61
N PHE A 8 -21.09 -30.98 1.00
CA PHE A 8 -20.63 -29.94 0.08
C PHE A 8 -19.09 -29.95 0.11
N LEU A 9 -18.49 -30.75 -0.78
CA LEU A 9 -17.07 -30.61 -1.10
C LEU A 9 -16.91 -29.28 -1.88
N ILE A 10 -16.29 -28.30 -1.25
CA ILE A 10 -15.80 -27.10 -1.95
C ILE A 10 -14.60 -27.55 -2.77
N PHE A 11 -14.80 -27.70 -4.08
CA PHE A 11 -13.72 -27.86 -5.04
C PHE A 11 -12.99 -26.50 -5.13
N ALA A 12 -11.88 -26.37 -4.40
CA ALA A 12 -10.93 -25.30 -4.66
C ALA A 12 -10.30 -25.56 -6.03
N VAL A 13 -10.88 -24.98 -7.08
CA VAL A 13 -10.22 -24.90 -8.38
C VAL A 13 -9.08 -23.90 -8.21
N MET A 14 -7.93 -24.40 -7.77
CA MET A 14 -6.65 -23.77 -8.03
C MET A 14 -6.49 -23.81 -9.55
N ILE A 15 -6.97 -22.78 -10.25
CA ILE A 15 -6.50 -22.49 -11.60
C ILE A 15 -5.05 -22.07 -11.43
N GLY A 16 -4.17 -23.06 -11.33
CA GLY A 16 -2.77 -22.89 -11.58
C GLY A 16 -2.66 -22.52 -13.05
N SER A 17 -2.77 -21.23 -13.35
CA SER A 17 -2.27 -20.68 -14.59
C SER A 17 -0.78 -20.96 -14.59
N LYS A 18 -0.39 -22.12 -15.13
CA LYS A 18 0.93 -22.29 -15.72
C LYS A 18 0.97 -21.38 -16.93
N VAL A 19 1.07 -20.08 -16.67
CA VAL A 19 1.63 -19.13 -17.62
C VAL A 19 3.00 -19.74 -17.94
N HIS A 20 3.22 -20.12 -19.19
CA HIS A 20 4.56 -20.35 -19.69
C HIS A 20 5.31 -19.05 -19.43
N ALA A 21 6.05 -18.99 -18.32
CA ALA A 21 7.08 -17.98 -18.15
C ALA A 21 8.04 -18.18 -19.32
N SER A 22 8.20 -17.15 -20.15
CA SER A 22 9.25 -17.10 -21.15
C SER A 22 10.58 -17.49 -20.50
N GLU A 23 11.42 -18.24 -21.21
CA GLU A 23 12.76 -18.65 -20.74
C GLU A 23 13.71 -17.46 -20.51
N ASP A 24 13.28 -16.25 -20.85
CA ASP A 24 14.03 -15.03 -20.62
C ASP A 24 14.17 -14.73 -19.11
N PRO A 25 15.37 -14.33 -18.65
CA PRO A 25 15.55 -13.92 -17.27
C PRO A 25 14.63 -12.73 -16.94
N PRO A 26 14.16 -12.62 -15.68
CA PRO A 26 13.32 -11.49 -15.28
C PRO A 26 14.05 -10.17 -15.55
N PRO A 27 13.31 -9.11 -15.95
CA PRO A 27 13.91 -7.80 -16.15
C PRO A 27 14.73 -7.35 -14.92
N PRO A 28 15.93 -6.78 -15.10
CA PRO A 28 16.82 -6.42 -13.98
C PRO A 28 16.17 -5.51 -12.93
N TYR A 29 15.25 -4.63 -13.35
CA TYR A 29 14.57 -3.70 -12.46
C TYR A 29 13.69 -4.38 -11.41
N LEU A 30 13.19 -5.60 -11.66
CA LEU A 30 12.39 -6.34 -10.68
C LEU A 30 13.19 -6.64 -9.41
N LYS A 31 14.49 -6.91 -9.55
CA LYS A 31 15.40 -7.09 -8.41
C LYS A 31 15.50 -5.80 -7.59
N TYR A 32 15.65 -4.65 -8.26
CA TYR A 32 15.78 -3.36 -7.59
C TYR A 32 14.48 -2.93 -6.89
N VAL A 33 13.32 -3.17 -7.51
CA VAL A 33 12.02 -2.91 -6.88
C VAL A 33 11.82 -3.78 -5.63
N ASP A 34 12.21 -5.06 -5.69
CA ASP A 34 12.16 -5.98 -4.54
C ASP A 34 13.10 -5.55 -3.42
N GLU A 35 14.32 -5.12 -3.75
CA GLU A 35 15.30 -4.59 -2.80
C GLU A 35 14.77 -3.34 -2.08
N ILE A 36 14.32 -2.33 -2.84
CA ILE A 36 13.76 -1.10 -2.29
C ILE A 36 12.53 -1.39 -1.43
N SER A 37 11.59 -2.21 -1.91
CA SER A 37 10.35 -2.51 -1.19
C SER A 37 10.61 -3.24 0.13
N LYS A 38 11.56 -4.18 0.15
CA LYS A 38 11.93 -4.92 1.37
C LYS A 38 12.66 -4.03 2.36
N GLU A 39 13.58 -3.19 1.89
CA GLU A 39 14.28 -2.26 2.76
C GLU A 39 13.30 -1.25 3.35
N PHE A 40 12.45 -0.65 2.51
CA PHE A 40 11.41 0.27 2.95
C PHE A 40 10.45 -0.38 3.94
N GLY A 41 10.04 -1.63 3.71
CA GLY A 41 9.20 -2.38 4.64
C GLY A 41 9.80 -2.45 6.05
N LYS A 42 11.10 -2.71 6.17
CA LYS A 42 11.81 -2.72 7.46
C LYS A 42 11.87 -1.35 8.11
N VAL A 43 12.21 -0.31 7.33
CA VAL A 43 12.27 1.07 7.85
C VAL A 43 10.88 1.53 8.32
N ALA A 44 9.83 1.22 7.57
CA ALA A 44 8.45 1.55 7.94
C ALA A 44 7.96 0.76 9.18
N GLU A 45 8.40 -0.48 9.34
CA GLU A 45 8.18 -1.26 10.57
C GLU A 45 8.78 -0.57 11.79
N GLU A 46 10.03 -0.13 11.69
CA GLU A 46 10.78 0.49 12.79
C GLU A 46 10.31 1.92 13.10
N GLU A 47 10.15 2.76 12.08
CA GLU A 47 9.89 4.20 12.25
C GLU A 47 8.40 4.53 12.37
N LEU A 48 7.52 3.76 11.70
CA LEU A 48 6.09 4.07 11.60
C LEU A 48 5.20 3.06 12.33
N ASN A 49 5.78 1.99 12.89
CA ASN A 49 5.07 0.88 13.53
C ASN A 49 4.00 0.27 12.61
N LEU A 50 4.37 0.11 11.34
CA LEU A 50 3.60 -0.59 10.31
C LEU A 50 4.05 -2.06 10.24
N VAL A 51 3.28 -2.91 9.57
CA VAL A 51 3.69 -4.29 9.26
C VAL A 51 3.59 -4.48 7.76
N TYR A 52 4.72 -4.80 7.12
CA TYR A 52 4.78 -4.99 5.69
C TYR A 52 4.05 -6.28 5.28
N ILE A 53 3.12 -6.20 4.33
CA ILE A 53 2.33 -7.36 3.88
C ILE A 53 2.49 -7.68 2.39
N GLY A 54 3.18 -6.83 1.63
CA GLY A 54 3.45 -7.05 0.22
C GLY A 54 3.56 -5.76 -0.56
N GLY A 55 3.79 -5.88 -1.86
CA GLY A 55 3.87 -4.78 -2.78
C GLY A 55 3.63 -5.23 -4.21
N GLY A 56 3.67 -4.28 -5.13
CA GLY A 56 3.38 -4.50 -6.54
C GLY A 56 3.64 -3.24 -7.36
N GLY A 57 2.82 -3.05 -8.39
CA GLY A 57 2.84 -1.86 -9.24
C GLY A 57 2.88 -2.20 -10.74
N GLY A 58 2.75 -1.17 -11.56
CA GLY A 58 2.82 -1.23 -13.02
C GLY A 58 4.26 -1.33 -13.50
N MET A 59 4.67 -2.52 -13.98
CA MET A 59 6.05 -2.74 -14.44
C MET A 59 6.19 -3.59 -15.74
N PRO A 60 5.37 -3.39 -16.79
CA PRO A 60 5.39 -4.26 -17.97
C PRO A 60 6.67 -4.13 -18.82
N HIS A 61 7.29 -2.94 -18.85
CA HIS A 61 8.47 -2.64 -19.69
C HIS A 61 9.52 -1.81 -18.96
N ASP A 62 9.08 -0.92 -18.09
CA ASP A 62 9.86 -0.11 -17.18
C ASP A 62 9.07 0.01 -15.86
N VAL A 63 9.55 0.76 -14.89
CA VAL A 63 8.86 0.98 -13.61
C VAL A 63 7.93 2.18 -13.76
N GLU A 64 6.64 1.91 -14.02
CA GLU A 64 5.60 2.93 -14.11
C GLU A 64 5.16 3.39 -12.73
N ASP A 65 4.96 2.45 -11.82
CA ASP A 65 4.60 2.72 -10.44
C ASP A 65 5.06 1.58 -9.52
N ILE A 66 5.19 1.89 -8.23
CA ILE A 66 5.52 0.95 -7.16
C ILE A 66 4.44 1.09 -6.09
N GLU A 67 3.82 -0.02 -5.70
CA GLU A 67 2.87 -0.08 -4.58
C GLU A 67 3.47 -0.87 -3.41
N VAL A 68 3.26 -0.37 -2.19
CA VAL A 68 3.67 -1.03 -0.95
C VAL A 68 2.50 -1.03 0.03
N CYS A 69 2.16 -2.21 0.55
CA CYS A 69 0.97 -2.44 1.36
C CYS A 69 1.35 -2.77 2.81
N PHE A 70 0.65 -2.15 3.76
CA PHE A 70 0.89 -2.31 5.19
C PHE A 70 -0.36 -2.61 6.01
N ILE A 71 -0.14 -3.16 7.20
CA ILE A 71 -1.12 -3.18 8.29
C ILE A 71 -0.62 -2.27 9.43
N ALA A 72 -1.51 -1.42 9.94
CA ALA A 72 -1.32 -0.71 11.20
C ALA A 72 -2.23 -1.35 12.27
N TYR A 73 -1.65 -1.93 13.32
CA TYR A 73 -2.41 -2.54 14.43
C TYR A 73 -2.88 -1.50 15.47
N ARG A 74 -3.60 -0.48 14.98
CA ARG A 74 -4.21 0.62 15.74
C ARG A 74 -5.42 1.17 15.00
N THR A 75 -6.30 1.89 15.71
CA THR A 75 -7.29 2.77 15.07
C THR A 75 -6.62 4.06 14.63
N ALA A 76 -7.18 4.70 13.60
CA ALA A 76 -6.79 6.04 13.19
C ALA A 76 -8.01 6.88 12.82
N ASN A 77 -7.93 8.18 13.03
CA ASN A 77 -8.79 9.15 12.37
C ASN A 77 -8.13 9.65 11.06
N VAL A 78 -8.83 10.50 10.30
CA VAL A 78 -8.31 11.05 9.03
C VAL A 78 -7.00 11.81 9.20
N LYS A 79 -6.83 12.57 10.30
CA LYS A 79 -5.57 13.31 10.57
C LYS A 79 -4.40 12.35 10.74
N GLU A 80 -4.56 11.34 11.58
CA GLU A 80 -3.53 10.33 11.84
C GLU A 80 -3.22 9.49 10.59
N ALA A 81 -4.24 9.10 9.83
CA ALA A 81 -4.07 8.34 8.59
C ALA A 81 -3.34 9.18 7.53
N ARG A 82 -3.69 10.47 7.38
CA ARG A 82 -3.01 11.41 6.48
C ARG A 82 -1.52 11.51 6.80
N GLU A 83 -1.19 11.77 8.06
CA GLU A 83 0.20 11.90 8.48
C GLU A 83 1.01 10.63 8.21
N LEU A 84 0.41 9.47 8.47
CA LEU A 84 1.06 8.19 8.29
C LEU A 84 1.28 7.86 6.81
N GLU A 85 0.28 8.09 5.96
CA GLU A 85 0.36 7.87 4.52
C GLU A 85 1.40 8.81 3.89
N VAL A 86 1.30 10.11 4.15
CA VAL A 86 2.23 11.10 3.57
C VAL A 86 3.67 10.81 3.97
N LYS A 87 3.93 10.53 5.25
CA LYS A 87 5.29 10.19 5.73
C LYS A 87 5.82 8.94 5.05
N ALA A 88 5.01 7.88 4.96
CA ALA A 88 5.42 6.63 4.32
C ALA A 88 5.71 6.84 2.82
N THR A 89 4.88 7.60 2.11
CA THR A 89 5.06 7.92 0.70
C THR A 89 6.33 8.75 0.46
N GLU A 90 6.60 9.77 1.28
CA GLU A 90 7.83 10.57 1.17
C GLU A 90 9.09 9.74 1.48
N MET A 91 9.03 8.82 2.45
CA MET A 91 10.12 7.87 2.74
C MET A 91 10.38 6.95 1.55
N LEU A 92 9.33 6.36 0.98
CA LEU A 92 9.44 5.51 -0.20
C LEU A 92 10.04 6.26 -1.40
N LEU A 93 9.56 7.47 -1.68
CA LEU A 93 10.10 8.33 -2.74
C LEU A 93 11.58 8.63 -2.56
N LYS A 94 12.01 8.94 -1.33
CA LYS A 94 13.41 9.17 -1.01
C LYS A 94 14.25 7.93 -1.32
N MET A 95 13.79 6.75 -0.90
CA MET A 95 14.49 5.49 -1.15
C MET A 95 14.60 5.19 -2.65
N ILE A 96 13.50 5.29 -3.41
CA ILE A 96 13.49 5.07 -4.87
C ILE A 96 14.46 6.04 -5.57
N ASN A 97 14.36 7.33 -5.28
CA ASN A 97 15.16 8.35 -5.97
C ASN A 97 16.66 8.30 -5.61
N SER A 98 16.98 7.78 -4.42
CA SER A 98 18.36 7.55 -3.98
C SER A 98 18.97 6.25 -4.51
N HIS A 99 18.15 5.29 -4.95
CA HIS A 99 18.61 4.00 -5.44
C HIS A 99 19.11 4.08 -6.89
N GLU A 100 20.40 4.42 -7.09
CA GLU A 100 20.96 4.68 -8.43
C GLU A 100 20.72 3.58 -9.47
N PRO A 101 20.83 2.27 -9.15
CA PRO A 101 20.67 1.22 -10.14
C PRO A 101 19.29 1.14 -10.80
N ILE A 102 18.24 1.66 -10.16
CA ILE A 102 16.87 1.61 -10.72
C ILE A 102 16.61 2.74 -11.73
N ARG A 103 17.39 3.84 -11.66
CA ARG A 103 17.15 5.07 -12.44
C ARG A 103 16.96 4.85 -13.95
N PRO A 104 17.76 4.01 -14.64
CA PRO A 104 17.57 3.77 -16.07
C PRO A 104 16.24 3.12 -16.45
N TYR A 105 15.54 2.55 -15.47
CA TYR A 105 14.30 1.80 -15.64
C TYR A 105 13.09 2.55 -15.09
N LEU A 106 13.25 3.75 -14.52
CA LEU A 106 12.11 4.53 -14.05
C LEU A 106 11.42 5.19 -15.24
N ARG A 107 10.08 5.09 -15.30
CA ARG A 107 9.27 5.79 -16.33
C ARG A 107 9.52 7.30 -16.33
N GLU A 108 9.83 7.86 -15.17
CA GLU A 108 10.30 9.23 -15.02
C GLU A 108 11.29 9.36 -13.86
N TYR A 109 12.22 10.32 -13.98
CA TYR A 109 13.16 10.67 -12.92
C TYR A 109 13.20 12.20 -12.74
N PRO A 110 13.09 12.73 -11.50
CA PRO A 110 12.82 11.99 -10.27
C PRO A 110 11.45 11.31 -10.28
N PHE A 111 11.35 10.17 -9.59
CA PHE A 111 10.10 9.48 -9.33
C PHE A 111 9.20 10.37 -8.48
N LYS A 112 7.90 10.41 -8.82
CA LYS A 112 6.94 11.36 -8.26
C LYS A 112 5.92 10.66 -7.35
N PRO A 113 5.28 11.39 -6.42
CA PRO A 113 4.32 10.80 -5.49
C PRO A 113 3.23 9.98 -6.16
N ASN A 114 2.75 10.43 -7.32
CA ASN A 114 1.69 9.75 -8.07
C ASN A 114 2.06 8.39 -8.68
N ARG A 115 3.31 7.96 -8.54
CA ARG A 115 3.82 6.64 -8.93
C ARG A 115 4.33 5.82 -7.74
N ALA A 116 4.37 6.41 -6.54
CA ALA A 116 4.78 5.75 -5.31
C ALA A 116 3.55 5.58 -4.41
N HIS A 117 2.91 4.42 -4.48
CA HIS A 117 1.66 4.15 -3.78
C HIS A 117 1.94 3.47 -2.45
N VAL A 118 1.49 4.08 -1.36
CA VAL A 118 1.42 3.41 -0.06
C VAL A 118 -0.04 3.19 0.30
N SER A 119 -0.34 1.97 0.76
CA SER A 119 -1.65 1.64 1.29
C SER A 119 -1.56 1.02 2.68
N ILE A 120 -2.49 1.38 3.57
CA ILE A 120 -2.43 0.98 4.97
C ILE A 120 -3.82 0.53 5.43
N SER A 121 -3.91 -0.73 5.83
CA SER A 121 -5.07 -1.29 6.52
C SER A 121 -4.94 -1.07 8.02
N PHE A 122 -5.91 -0.39 8.61
CA PHE A 122 -5.99 -0.20 10.06
C PHE A 122 -6.77 -1.37 10.64
N ARG A 123 -6.21 -2.04 11.66
CA ARG A 123 -6.80 -3.21 12.31
C ARG A 123 -6.62 -3.11 13.82
N GLN A 124 -7.61 -3.55 14.59
CA GLN A 124 -7.39 -3.74 16.03
C GLN A 124 -6.53 -4.99 16.25
N LYS A 125 -5.69 -4.98 17.29
CA LYS A 125 -5.01 -6.20 17.74
C LYS A 125 -6.07 -7.26 18.07
N ASN A 126 -5.81 -8.52 17.69
CA ASN A 126 -6.67 -9.68 17.95
C ASN A 126 -8.02 -9.73 17.22
N ASN A 127 -8.15 -9.06 16.05
CA ASN A 127 -9.41 -9.03 15.28
C ASN A 127 -10.63 -8.53 16.08
N ALA A 128 -10.39 -7.76 17.15
CA ALA A 128 -11.48 -7.14 17.91
C ALA A 128 -12.33 -6.26 16.98
N HIS A 129 -13.66 -6.32 17.18
CA HIS A 129 -14.59 -5.61 16.32
C HIS A 129 -14.26 -4.11 16.31
N GLN A 130 -13.94 -3.61 15.12
CA GLN A 130 -13.83 -2.20 14.86
C GLN A 130 -15.18 -1.54 15.09
N SER A 131 -15.18 -0.37 15.73
CA SER A 131 -16.41 0.41 15.87
C SER A 131 -16.97 0.70 14.48
N GLN A 132 -18.28 0.64 14.33
CA GLN A 132 -18.97 1.06 13.13
C GLN A 132 -18.50 2.48 12.78
N ASN A 133 -18.05 2.70 11.54
CA ASN A 133 -17.46 3.94 11.02
C ASN A 133 -16.00 4.26 11.44
N SER A 134 -15.25 3.33 11.99
CA SER A 134 -13.80 3.53 12.12
C SER A 134 -13.10 3.40 10.77
N LEU A 135 -12.08 4.24 10.55
CA LEU A 135 -11.25 4.22 9.35
C LEU A 135 -10.58 2.85 9.25
N ALA A 136 -10.84 2.17 8.14
CA ALA A 136 -10.39 0.80 7.88
C ALA A 136 -9.19 0.76 6.93
N TYR A 137 -9.11 1.73 6.01
CA TYR A 137 -8.12 1.73 4.96
C TYR A 137 -7.79 3.16 4.50
N VAL A 138 -6.52 3.41 4.22
CA VAL A 138 -6.05 4.57 3.46
C VAL A 138 -5.21 4.08 2.29
N SER A 139 -5.37 4.73 1.13
CA SER A 139 -4.65 4.39 -0.10
C SER A 139 -4.46 5.59 -0.98
N GLN A 140 -3.44 5.55 -1.84
CA GLN A 140 -3.17 6.59 -2.83
C GLN A 140 -3.52 6.13 -4.25
N GLY A 141 -4.13 7.01 -5.03
CA GLY A 141 -4.35 6.82 -6.47
C GLY A 141 -4.73 8.14 -7.14
N GLU A 142 -4.45 8.30 -8.43
CA GLU A 142 -4.86 9.50 -9.20
C GLU A 142 -4.50 10.85 -8.53
N ASN A 143 -3.30 10.98 -7.95
CA ASN A 143 -2.83 12.15 -7.18
C ASN A 143 -3.66 12.47 -5.92
N LYS A 144 -4.44 11.53 -5.40
CA LYS A 144 -5.28 11.68 -4.22
C LYS A 144 -4.99 10.62 -3.18
N ILE A 145 -5.33 10.96 -1.93
CA ILE A 145 -5.43 10.02 -0.82
C ILE A 145 -6.91 9.73 -0.57
N PHE A 146 -7.27 8.46 -0.49
CA PHE A 146 -8.63 7.97 -0.25
C PHE A 146 -8.72 7.33 1.14
N TYR A 147 -9.74 7.71 1.90
CA TYR A 147 -10.01 7.20 3.24
C TYR A 147 -11.31 6.41 3.24
N SER A 148 -11.21 5.14 3.65
CA SER A 148 -12.31 4.19 3.56
C SER A 148 -12.65 3.56 4.90
N ILE A 149 -13.95 3.28 5.08
CA ILE A 149 -14.50 2.51 6.20
C ILE A 149 -15.03 1.17 5.68
N ASN A 150 -15.18 0.19 6.58
CA ASN A 150 -15.93 -1.02 6.27
C ASN A 150 -17.44 -0.76 6.42
N ASP A 151 -18.18 -0.87 5.33
CA ASP A 151 -19.65 -0.86 5.37
C ASP A 151 -20.15 -2.23 5.84
N THR A 152 -20.61 -2.27 7.10
CA THR A 152 -21.11 -3.48 7.74
C THR A 152 -22.36 -4.08 7.08
N LYS A 153 -23.07 -3.33 6.23
CA LYS A 153 -24.26 -3.84 5.52
C LYS A 153 -23.90 -4.57 4.25
N THR A 154 -22.85 -4.12 3.56
CA THR A 154 -22.46 -4.65 2.24
C THR A 154 -21.18 -5.47 2.28
N ASP A 155 -20.46 -5.48 3.41
CA ASP A 155 -19.14 -6.08 3.59
C ASP A 155 -18.12 -5.56 2.57
N ARG A 156 -18.20 -4.25 2.28
CA ARG A 156 -17.35 -3.56 1.30
C ARG A 156 -16.62 -2.39 1.94
N LEU A 157 -15.44 -2.09 1.42
CA LEU A 157 -14.77 -0.82 1.67
C LEU A 157 -15.53 0.30 0.93
N VAL A 158 -15.88 1.36 1.65
CA VAL A 158 -16.51 2.55 1.10
C VAL A 158 -15.66 3.76 1.44
N THR A 159 -15.20 4.46 0.41
CA THR A 159 -14.50 5.74 0.56
C THR A 159 -15.48 6.81 1.01
N PHE A 160 -15.18 7.47 2.13
CA PHE A 160 -16.03 8.53 2.69
C PHE A 160 -15.35 9.91 2.65
N HIS A 161 -14.05 9.94 2.42
CA HIS A 161 -13.27 11.16 2.28
C HIS A 161 -12.11 10.94 1.31
N GLU A 162 -11.76 11.98 0.56
CA GLU A 162 -10.59 12.03 -0.30
C GLU A 162 -10.01 13.45 -0.28
N GLU A 163 -8.72 13.56 -0.57
CA GLU A 163 -8.05 14.85 -0.73
C GLU A 163 -6.88 14.74 -1.71
N PRO A 164 -6.49 15.83 -2.37
CA PRO A 164 -5.26 15.86 -3.17
C PRO A 164 -4.03 15.59 -2.32
N TYR A 165 -3.10 14.78 -2.82
CA TYR A 165 -1.86 14.45 -2.12
C TYR A 165 -1.05 15.71 -1.76
N GLU A 166 -0.95 16.67 -2.67
CA GLU A 166 -0.22 17.93 -2.42
C GLU A 166 -0.82 18.76 -1.28
N GLU A 167 -2.14 18.71 -1.08
CA GLU A 167 -2.79 19.40 0.03
C GLU A 167 -2.50 18.67 1.35
N ALA A 168 -2.59 17.35 1.36
CA ALA A 168 -2.21 16.53 2.50
C ALA A 168 -0.75 16.74 2.90
N LEU A 169 0.17 16.79 1.92
CA LEU A 169 1.59 17.07 2.15
C LEU A 169 1.80 18.43 2.83
N LYS A 170 1.16 19.50 2.33
CA LYS A 170 1.21 20.83 2.94
C LYS A 170 0.69 20.83 4.38
N ILE A 171 -0.41 20.12 4.63
CA ILE A 171 -0.99 19.97 5.98
C ILE A 171 0.03 19.30 6.92
N VAL A 172 0.71 18.25 6.49
CA VAL A 172 1.68 17.51 7.31
C VAL A 172 2.95 18.34 7.53
N GLN A 173 3.46 19.01 6.50
CA GLN A 173 4.66 19.86 6.60
C GLN A 173 4.44 21.06 7.53
N ASN A 174 3.27 21.69 7.48
CA ASN A 174 2.93 22.83 8.36
C ASN A 174 2.72 22.43 9.84
N GLN A 175 2.64 21.14 10.15
CA GLN A 175 2.54 20.64 11.52
C GLN A 175 3.91 20.29 12.14
N SER A 176 4.96 20.16 11.31
CA SER A 176 6.33 19.92 11.76
C SER A 176 7.00 21.26 12.11
N PRO A 177 7.79 21.36 13.21
CA PRO A 177 8.64 22.53 13.42
C PRO A 177 9.59 22.66 12.22
N PRO A 178 9.93 23.88 11.77
CA PRO A 178 10.93 24.04 10.71
C PRO A 178 12.23 23.35 11.16
N GLU A 179 12.78 22.49 10.31
CA GLU A 179 14.10 21.89 10.53
C GLU A 179 15.10 23.03 10.81
N LYS A 180 15.76 22.96 11.97
CA LYS A 180 16.88 23.86 12.28
C LYS A 180 18.05 23.43 11.41
N PHE A 181 18.36 24.25 10.40
CA PHE A 181 19.65 24.22 9.69
C PHE A 181 20.78 24.65 10.63
#